data_AF-A0A1F8PSZ4-F1
#
_entry.id   AF-A0A1F8PSZ4-F1
#
_cell.length_a   1.000
_cell.length_b   1.000
_cell.length_c   1.000
_cell.angle_alpha   90.00
_cell.angle_beta   90.00
_cell.angle_gamma   90.00
#
_symmetry.space_group_name_H-M   'P 1'
#
loop_
_entity.id
_entity.type
_entity.pdbx_description
1 polymer ?
#
loop_
_entity_poly.entity_id
_entity_poly.type
_entity_poly.pdbx_seq_one_letter_code
_entity_poly.pdbx_strand_id
1 'polypeptide(L)'
;MDPRQQFCPNMACPARGKIGENNIVVHSQKEARYQCKICRKTFAATTGTPFYRLHHPMDLMVLVATLIAHGCPLQAIVAAFHLDERTVMDWQERVGVHCKQVHEHLVLQPRDLEHVQADEIRVKGQGKVIWLAMAIMVSTRLWLGGAIARKRDERLILSLVQIIRQCALARPLLICVDGFIAYVQAVQLVFRSPLPSGKRGRPWLISWPDIHIGQVVKRYQGKRVVDVTRRMAQGCPQAAQALLAKSHGGTKLNTAFIERLNATFRSRLAVLVRRSRALIRNPQTLEPLMYLMGCVYNFCTTHQSLRLKLWVGCHGFRWVQRTPAIAAGLTDHIWTVKELLLFRIPPPGWQLPKHRGRRSQAEKALITKWCI
;
A
#
# COMPACT_ATOMS: atom_id res chain seq x y z
N MET A 1 14.80 11.70 22.27
CA MET A 1 14.44 10.27 22.35
C MET A 1 13.28 10.13 23.32
N ASP A 2 12.13 9.62 22.88
CA ASP A 2 10.98 9.40 23.75
C ASP A 2 10.68 7.89 23.84
N PRO A 3 10.87 7.24 25.01
CA PRO A 3 10.55 5.83 25.21
C PRO A 3 9.05 5.49 25.15
N ARG A 4 8.15 6.47 25.34
CA ARG A 4 6.69 6.23 25.37
C ARG A 4 6.13 5.89 23.99
N GLN A 5 6.76 6.39 22.93
CA GLN A 5 6.43 6.13 21.53
C GLN A 5 7.18 4.92 20.94
N GLN A 6 7.82 4.11 21.79
CA GLN A 6 8.60 2.94 21.39
C GLN A 6 7.85 1.66 21.74
N PHE A 7 8.19 0.58 21.04
CA PHE A 7 7.75 -0.76 21.36
C PHE A 7 8.93 -1.72 21.33
N CYS A 8 8.76 -2.88 21.96
CA CYS A 8 9.77 -3.94 21.93
C CYS A 8 9.75 -4.62 20.55
N PRO A 9 10.86 -4.66 19.79
CA PRO A 9 10.93 -5.33 18.49
C PRO A 9 11.19 -6.84 18.60
N ASN A 10 11.50 -7.35 19.79
CA ASN A 10 11.85 -8.76 19.99
C ASN A 10 10.61 -9.65 19.84
N MET A 11 10.55 -10.47 18.78
CA MET A 11 9.44 -11.38 18.49
C MET A 11 9.16 -12.40 19.61
N ALA A 12 10.16 -12.73 20.44
CA ALA A 12 9.98 -13.63 21.58
C ALA A 12 9.43 -12.93 22.84
N CYS A 13 9.30 -11.59 22.84
CA CYS A 13 8.84 -10.85 24.00
C CYS A 13 7.30 -10.82 24.05
N PRO A 14 6.67 -11.13 25.20
CA PRO A 14 5.22 -10.97 25.36
C PRO A 14 4.75 -9.52 25.16
N ALA A 15 5.58 -8.54 25.53
CA ALA A 15 5.29 -7.11 25.37
C ALA A 15 5.70 -6.54 24.00
N ARG A 16 5.92 -7.40 22.99
CA ARG A 16 6.28 -6.96 21.63
C ARG A 16 5.18 -6.09 21.01
N GLY A 17 5.56 -5.05 20.30
CA GLY A 17 4.62 -4.18 19.57
C GLY A 17 3.70 -3.32 20.44
N LYS A 18 3.72 -3.47 21.76
CA LYS A 18 2.94 -2.64 22.69
C LYS A 18 3.64 -1.30 22.92
N ILE A 19 2.91 -0.22 22.65
CA ILE A 19 3.31 1.19 22.81
C ILE A 19 2.58 1.76 24.03
N GLY A 20 3.19 2.68 24.79
CA GLY A 20 2.54 3.35 25.92
C GLY A 20 2.46 2.55 27.22
N GLU A 21 2.84 1.27 27.23
CA GLU A 21 2.76 0.36 28.39
C GLU A 21 3.93 0.52 29.40
N ASN A 22 4.68 1.62 29.32
CA ASN A 22 5.86 1.91 30.16
C ASN A 22 6.91 0.77 30.24
N ASN A 23 6.89 -0.11 29.24
CA ASN A 23 7.72 -1.30 29.08
C ASN A 23 9.09 -0.98 28.46
N ILE A 24 9.27 0.19 27.87
CA ILE A 24 10.52 0.66 27.26
C ILE A 24 11.15 1.77 28.08
N VAL A 25 12.49 1.76 28.20
CA VAL A 25 13.30 2.83 28.81
C VAL A 25 14.46 3.20 27.92
N VAL A 26 15.01 4.40 28.14
CA VAL A 26 16.26 4.82 27.52
C VAL A 26 17.41 4.06 28.18
N HIS A 27 18.19 3.35 27.38
CA HIS A 27 19.38 2.64 27.84
C HIS A 27 20.63 3.50 27.67
N SER A 28 20.77 4.16 26.52
CA SER A 28 21.87 5.08 26.22
C SER A 28 21.38 6.19 25.30
N GLN A 29 21.54 7.44 25.72
CA GLN A 29 21.23 8.59 24.88
C GLN A 29 22.30 8.80 23.80
N LYS A 30 23.58 8.61 24.16
CA LYS A 30 24.73 8.77 23.25
C LYS A 30 24.64 7.82 22.06
N GLU A 31 24.27 6.56 22.30
CA GLU A 31 24.14 5.54 21.25
C GLU A 31 22.73 5.44 20.66
N ALA A 32 21.81 6.29 21.13
CA ALA A 32 20.40 6.24 20.79
C ALA A 32 19.76 4.84 20.94
N ARG A 33 19.94 4.22 22.12
CA ARG A 33 19.44 2.86 22.43
C ARG A 33 18.36 2.87 23.50
N TYR A 34 17.40 1.97 23.31
CA TYR A 34 16.35 1.66 24.27
C TYR A 34 16.55 0.25 24.85
N GLN A 35 15.91 -0.02 25.99
CA GLN A 35 15.82 -1.35 26.60
C GLN A 35 14.37 -1.69 26.92
N CYS A 36 13.98 -2.92 26.64
CA CYS A 36 12.70 -3.46 27.09
C CYS A 36 12.84 -3.98 28.53
N LYS A 37 12.00 -3.52 29.46
CA LYS A 37 11.96 -4.00 30.85
C LYS A 37 11.55 -5.47 30.96
N ILE A 38 10.78 -5.97 30.00
CA ILE A 38 10.20 -7.32 30.05
C ILE A 38 11.20 -8.39 29.58
N CYS A 39 11.81 -8.21 28.40
CA CYS A 39 12.79 -9.18 27.90
C CYS A 39 14.25 -8.78 28.14
N ARG A 40 14.50 -7.62 28.76
CA ARG A 40 15.83 -7.04 29.06
C ARG A 40 16.75 -6.77 27.86
N LYS A 41 16.33 -7.11 26.63
CA LYS A 41 17.07 -6.82 25.40
C LYS A 41 17.08 -5.32 25.10
N THR A 42 18.20 -4.85 24.55
CA THR A 42 18.38 -3.49 24.05
C THR A 42 18.21 -3.46 22.53
N PHE A 43 17.80 -2.32 22.00
CA PHE A 43 17.65 -2.09 20.55
C PHE A 43 17.92 -0.62 20.21
N ALA A 44 18.31 -0.35 18.96
CA ALA A 44 18.59 1.00 18.49
C ALA A 44 17.29 1.75 18.18
N ALA A 45 17.29 3.08 18.28
CA ALA A 45 16.15 3.90 17.93
C ALA A 45 15.69 3.71 16.47
N THR A 46 16.63 3.38 15.58
CA THR A 46 16.39 3.12 14.15
C THR A 46 16.03 1.67 13.84
N THR A 47 15.97 0.76 14.82
CA THR A 47 15.55 -0.62 14.59
C THR A 47 14.15 -0.67 13.96
N GLY A 48 13.98 -1.43 12.88
CA GLY A 48 12.73 -1.50 12.12
C GLY A 48 12.50 -0.33 11.16
N THR A 49 13.57 0.40 10.80
CA THR A 49 13.56 1.43 9.75
C THR A 49 14.71 1.19 8.76
N PRO A 50 14.70 1.83 7.57
CA PRO A 50 15.80 1.75 6.60
C PRO A 50 17.14 2.28 7.14
N PHE A 51 17.10 3.09 8.20
CA PHE A 51 18.27 3.72 8.81
C PHE A 51 19.01 2.82 9.81
N TYR A 52 18.51 1.61 10.05
CA TYR A 52 19.19 0.67 10.94
C TYR A 52 20.55 0.28 10.35
N ARG A 53 21.63 0.49 11.15
CA ARG A 53 23.03 0.30 10.73
C ARG A 53 23.42 1.11 9.49
N LEU A 54 22.81 2.28 9.30
CA LEU A 54 23.25 3.22 8.29
C LEU A 54 24.52 3.93 8.76
N HIS A 55 25.58 3.87 7.95
CA HIS A 55 26.84 4.56 8.21
C HIS A 55 26.92 5.96 7.61
N HIS A 56 25.96 6.30 6.73
CA HIS A 56 25.82 7.62 6.15
C HIS A 56 24.84 8.50 6.95
N PRO A 57 24.90 9.83 6.80
CA PRO A 57 23.90 10.72 7.37
C PRO A 57 22.48 10.34 6.92
N MET A 58 21.54 10.31 7.87
CA MET A 58 20.14 9.98 7.62
C MET A 58 19.52 10.88 6.54
N ASP A 59 19.81 12.18 6.60
CA ASP A 59 19.24 13.17 5.70
C ASP A 59 19.70 12.95 4.24
N LEU A 60 20.90 12.42 4.02
CA LEU A 60 21.38 12.05 2.69
C LEU A 60 20.56 10.89 2.10
N MET A 61 20.29 9.85 2.89
CA MET A 61 19.45 8.73 2.45
C MET A 61 18.00 9.18 2.20
N VAL A 62 17.46 10.07 3.02
CA VAL A 62 16.12 10.66 2.79
C VAL A 62 16.08 11.45 1.48
N LEU A 63 17.11 12.27 1.20
CA LEU A 63 17.20 13.04 -0.03
C LEU A 63 17.26 12.12 -1.26
N VAL A 64 18.12 11.10 -1.22
CA VAL A 64 18.21 10.09 -2.29
C VAL A 64 16.88 9.36 -2.49
N ALA A 65 16.24 8.90 -1.42
CA ALA A 65 14.94 8.23 -1.49
C ALA A 65 13.85 9.14 -2.09
N THR A 66 13.87 10.43 -1.74
CA THR A 66 12.97 11.45 -2.31
C THR A 66 13.20 11.59 -3.81
N LEU A 67 14.45 11.74 -4.25
CA LEU A 67 14.79 11.85 -5.67
C LEU A 67 14.33 10.62 -6.45
N ILE A 68 14.59 9.41 -5.93
CA ILE A 68 14.13 8.16 -6.56
C ILE A 68 12.60 8.12 -6.64
N ALA A 69 11.89 8.45 -5.55
CA ALA A 69 10.44 8.42 -5.52
C ALA A 69 9.78 9.42 -6.50
N HIS A 70 10.48 10.52 -6.81
CA HIS A 70 10.06 11.51 -7.79
C HIS A 70 10.58 11.26 -9.21
N GLY A 71 11.34 10.17 -9.42
CA GLY A 71 11.76 9.67 -10.73
C GLY A 71 13.11 10.13 -11.23
N CYS A 72 13.97 10.63 -10.33
CA CYS A 72 15.36 10.87 -10.65
C CYS A 72 16.07 9.54 -11.00
N PRO A 73 16.76 9.44 -12.15
CA PRO A 73 17.52 8.25 -12.51
C PRO A 73 18.62 7.95 -11.50
N LEU A 74 18.81 6.67 -11.17
CA LEU A 74 19.84 6.23 -10.20
C LEU A 74 21.24 6.76 -10.55
N GLN A 75 21.61 6.72 -11.83
CA GLN A 75 22.91 7.20 -12.30
C GLN A 75 23.08 8.72 -12.17
N ALA A 76 22.00 9.50 -12.23
CA ALA A 76 22.05 10.93 -11.95
C ALA A 76 22.36 11.20 -10.48
N ILE A 77 21.82 10.38 -9.57
CA ILE A 77 22.10 10.46 -8.13
C ILE A 77 23.56 10.07 -7.84
N VAL A 78 24.02 8.97 -8.43
CA VAL A 78 25.42 8.51 -8.34
C VAL A 78 26.38 9.63 -8.78
N ALA A 79 26.11 10.24 -9.94
CA ALA A 79 26.95 11.32 -10.46
C ALA A 79 26.89 12.59 -9.61
N ALA A 80 25.70 13.01 -9.15
CA ALA A 80 25.51 14.26 -8.43
C ALA A 80 26.04 14.22 -6.97
N PHE A 81 25.95 13.06 -6.32
CA PHE A 81 26.35 12.91 -4.91
C PHE A 81 27.66 12.14 -4.73
N HIS A 82 28.32 11.73 -5.83
CA HIS A 82 29.53 10.91 -5.82
C HIS A 82 29.42 9.66 -4.93
N LEU A 83 28.24 9.02 -4.96
CA LEU A 83 27.97 7.80 -4.21
C LEU A 83 28.26 6.56 -5.06
N ASP A 84 28.69 5.48 -4.42
CA ASP A 84 28.79 4.19 -5.10
C ASP A 84 27.41 3.70 -5.56
N GLU A 85 27.32 3.16 -6.78
CA GLU A 85 26.08 2.67 -7.38
C GLU A 85 25.40 1.61 -6.49
N ARG A 86 26.20 0.73 -5.88
CA ARG A 86 25.69 -0.36 -5.02
C ARG A 86 25.08 0.21 -3.75
N THR A 87 25.63 1.29 -3.20
CA THR A 87 25.06 1.99 -2.05
C THR A 87 23.68 2.57 -2.39
N VAL A 88 23.53 3.22 -3.55
CA VAL A 88 22.23 3.78 -3.96
C VAL A 88 21.20 2.67 -4.23
N MET A 89 21.63 1.56 -4.85
CA MET A 89 20.76 0.40 -5.08
C MET A 89 20.31 -0.27 -3.76
N ASP A 90 21.22 -0.44 -2.81
CA ASP A 90 20.92 -0.98 -1.47
C ASP A 90 19.92 -0.06 -0.75
N TRP A 91 20.13 1.26 -0.79
CA TRP A 91 19.19 2.20 -0.19
C TRP A 91 17.81 2.13 -0.84
N GLN A 92 17.74 2.07 -2.17
CA GLN A 92 16.50 1.93 -2.93
C GLN A 92 15.72 0.68 -2.48
N GLU A 93 16.40 -0.46 -2.34
CA GLU A 93 15.78 -1.70 -1.87
C GLU A 93 15.30 -1.57 -0.43
N ARG A 94 16.15 -1.07 0.49
CA ARG A 94 15.79 -0.88 1.91
C ARG A 94 14.55 0.01 2.08
N VAL A 95 14.52 1.17 1.41
CA VAL A 95 13.36 2.08 1.53
C VAL A 95 12.12 1.49 0.90
N GLY A 96 12.24 0.76 -0.21
CA GLY A 96 11.10 0.14 -0.88
C GLY A 96 10.50 -1.02 -0.09
N VAL A 97 11.33 -1.87 0.52
CA VAL A 97 10.89 -2.94 1.44
C VAL A 97 10.20 -2.34 2.66
N HIS A 98 10.76 -1.28 3.23
CA HIS A 98 10.13 -0.57 4.34
C HIS A 98 8.78 0.04 3.94
N CYS A 99 8.71 0.74 2.80
CA CYS A 99 7.46 1.30 2.29
C CYS A 99 6.40 0.21 2.06
N LYS A 100 6.80 -0.98 1.58
CA LYS A 100 5.89 -2.12 1.48
C LYS A 100 5.29 -2.49 2.84
N GLN A 101 6.11 -2.59 3.88
CA GLN A 101 5.63 -2.90 5.23
C GLN A 101 4.71 -1.80 5.80
N VAL A 102 5.04 -0.53 5.56
CA VAL A 102 4.16 0.61 5.95
C VAL A 102 2.83 0.53 5.20
N HIS A 103 2.85 0.24 3.90
CA HIS A 103 1.65 0.07 3.08
C HIS A 103 0.79 -1.10 3.59
N GLU A 104 1.39 -2.25 3.84
CA GLU A 104 0.70 -3.42 4.40
C GLU A 104 0.07 -3.11 5.75
N HIS A 105 0.76 -2.34 6.60
CA HIS A 105 0.25 -1.96 7.91
C HIS A 105 -0.90 -0.96 7.85
N LEU A 106 -0.76 0.13 7.09
CA LEU A 106 -1.71 1.24 7.10
C LEU A 106 -2.79 1.14 6.02
N VAL A 107 -2.40 0.73 4.81
CA VAL A 107 -3.28 0.74 3.64
C VAL A 107 -4.05 -0.57 3.50
N LEU A 108 -3.48 -1.74 3.82
CA LEU A 108 -4.18 -3.02 3.71
C LEU A 108 -5.09 -3.33 4.91
N GLN A 109 -5.92 -2.34 5.27
CA GLN A 109 -6.94 -2.44 6.32
C GLN A 109 -8.35 -2.36 5.71
N PRO A 110 -9.32 -3.16 6.20
CA PRO A 110 -10.69 -3.11 5.69
C PRO A 110 -11.34 -1.73 5.84
N ARG A 111 -11.92 -1.23 4.76
CA ARG A 111 -12.73 0.00 4.72
C ARG A 111 -13.85 -0.10 3.69
N ASP A 112 -14.81 0.82 3.75
CA ASP A 112 -15.81 0.96 2.69
C ASP A 112 -15.13 1.56 1.45
N LEU A 113 -14.91 0.73 0.42
CA LEU A 113 -14.18 1.13 -0.77
C LEU A 113 -15.05 1.86 -1.79
N GLU A 114 -16.36 1.64 -1.78
CA GLU A 114 -17.40 2.18 -2.67
C GLU A 114 -17.16 1.90 -4.17
N HIS A 115 -16.04 2.37 -4.72
CA HIS A 115 -15.66 2.26 -6.10
C HIS A 115 -14.14 2.12 -6.23
N VAL A 116 -13.70 1.04 -6.88
CA VAL A 116 -12.30 0.74 -7.19
C VAL A 116 -12.11 0.67 -8.70
N GLN A 117 -10.98 1.18 -9.18
CA GLN A 117 -10.52 0.96 -10.55
C GLN A 117 -9.23 0.14 -10.54
N ALA A 118 -9.12 -0.81 -11.45
CA ALA A 118 -7.92 -1.63 -11.63
C ALA A 118 -7.55 -1.74 -13.11
N ASP A 119 -6.24 -1.78 -13.36
CA ASP A 119 -5.66 -1.87 -14.70
C ASP A 119 -4.25 -2.46 -14.61
N GLU A 120 -3.73 -2.91 -15.75
CA GLU A 120 -2.37 -3.42 -15.84
C GLU A 120 -1.48 -2.62 -16.81
N ILE A 121 -0.20 -2.56 -16.47
CA ILE A 121 0.81 -1.89 -17.27
C ILE A 121 1.93 -2.85 -17.65
N ARG A 122 2.27 -2.82 -18.94
CA ARG A 122 3.42 -3.53 -19.49
C ARG A 122 4.72 -2.84 -19.08
N VAL A 123 5.64 -3.58 -18.50
CA VAL A 123 6.98 -3.16 -18.09
C VAL A 123 8.02 -3.80 -19.00
N LYS A 124 8.97 -3.00 -19.49
CA LYS A 124 10.05 -3.50 -20.35
C LYS A 124 11.21 -3.99 -19.50
N GLY A 125 11.53 -5.29 -19.61
CA GLY A 125 12.74 -5.87 -19.05
C GLY A 125 13.77 -6.19 -20.12
N GLN A 126 15.03 -6.40 -19.70
CA GLN A 126 16.08 -6.87 -20.61
C GLN A 126 15.75 -8.27 -21.13
N GLY A 127 15.44 -8.39 -22.42
CA GLY A 127 15.06 -9.64 -23.07
C GLY A 127 13.72 -10.22 -22.60
N LYS A 128 12.89 -9.46 -21.87
CA LYS A 128 11.64 -9.98 -21.28
C LYS A 128 10.58 -8.90 -21.09
N VAL A 129 9.33 -9.32 -20.90
CA VAL A 129 8.20 -8.46 -20.53
C VAL A 129 7.73 -8.84 -19.14
N ILE A 130 7.43 -7.85 -18.32
CA ILE A 130 6.84 -8.00 -17.00
C ILE A 130 5.53 -7.20 -17.00
N TRP A 131 4.56 -7.63 -16.19
CA TRP A 131 3.27 -6.99 -16.03
C TRP A 131 3.11 -6.54 -14.58
N LEU A 132 2.67 -5.30 -14.42
CA LEU A 132 2.35 -4.69 -13.14
C LEU A 132 0.86 -4.34 -13.16
N ALA A 133 0.07 -4.95 -12.29
CA ALA A 133 -1.35 -4.64 -12.12
C ALA A 133 -1.54 -3.82 -10.85
N MET A 134 -2.33 -2.75 -10.89
CA MET A 134 -2.54 -1.84 -9.76
C MET A 134 -4.02 -1.53 -9.56
N ALA A 135 -4.38 -1.14 -8.34
CA ALA A 135 -5.74 -0.74 -7.99
C ALA A 135 -5.76 0.60 -7.23
N ILE A 136 -6.82 1.38 -7.46
CA ILE A 136 -7.06 2.67 -6.81
C ILE A 136 -8.50 2.77 -6.31
N MET A 137 -8.67 3.28 -5.10
CA MET A 137 -9.97 3.70 -4.55
C MET A 137 -10.31 5.09 -5.12
N VAL A 138 -11.48 5.21 -5.74
CA VAL A 138 -11.86 6.37 -6.56
C VAL A 138 -12.14 7.61 -5.71
N SER A 139 -12.90 7.45 -4.62
CA SER A 139 -13.35 8.57 -3.78
C SER A 139 -12.18 9.32 -3.12
N THR A 140 -11.16 8.59 -2.69
CA THR A 140 -10.00 9.14 -1.95
C THR A 140 -8.73 9.21 -2.78
N ARG A 141 -8.75 8.69 -4.02
CA ARG A 141 -7.56 8.50 -4.88
C ARG A 141 -6.47 7.64 -4.25
N LEU A 142 -6.80 6.85 -3.23
CA LEU A 142 -5.85 6.03 -2.51
C LEU A 142 -5.41 4.86 -3.38
N TRP A 143 -4.10 4.75 -3.61
CA TRP A 143 -3.52 3.56 -4.23
C TRP A 143 -3.59 2.39 -3.24
N LEU A 144 -4.23 1.29 -3.63
CA LEU A 144 -4.48 0.14 -2.75
C LEU A 144 -3.34 -0.88 -2.78
N GLY A 145 -2.48 -0.84 -3.80
CA GLY A 145 -1.38 -1.76 -3.97
C GLY A 145 -1.22 -2.21 -5.42
N GLY A 146 -0.27 -3.11 -5.64
CA GLY A 146 -0.03 -3.71 -6.96
C GLY A 146 0.56 -5.10 -6.87
N ALA A 147 0.39 -5.85 -7.96
CA ALA A 147 0.92 -7.18 -8.16
C ALA A 147 1.81 -7.21 -9.40
N ILE A 148 2.87 -8.01 -9.38
CA ILE A 148 3.84 -8.11 -10.46
C ILE A 148 3.95 -9.57 -10.91
N ALA A 149 3.90 -9.80 -12.23
CA ALA A 149 4.06 -11.12 -12.81
C ALA A 149 4.82 -11.07 -14.14
N ARG A 150 5.42 -12.20 -14.53
CA ARG A 150 6.10 -12.33 -15.84
C ARG A 150 5.11 -12.40 -17.01
N LYS A 151 3.87 -12.82 -16.75
CA LYS A 151 2.81 -12.98 -17.76
C LYS A 151 1.59 -12.16 -17.35
N ARG A 152 0.83 -11.69 -18.34
CA ARG A 152 -0.52 -11.15 -18.12
C ARG A 152 -1.47 -12.32 -18.06
N ASP A 153 -1.61 -12.91 -16.89
CA ASP A 153 -2.42 -14.10 -16.65
C ASP A 153 -3.40 -13.90 -15.49
N GLU A 154 -4.23 -14.92 -15.25
CA GLU A 154 -5.21 -14.93 -14.17
C GLU A 154 -4.55 -14.82 -12.79
N ARG A 155 -3.34 -15.35 -12.60
CA ARG A 155 -2.63 -15.31 -11.30
C ARG A 155 -2.28 -13.88 -10.92
N LEU A 156 -1.81 -13.07 -11.87
CA LEU A 156 -1.56 -11.65 -11.66
C LEU A 156 -2.82 -10.92 -11.16
N ILE A 157 -3.94 -11.16 -11.85
CA ILE A 157 -5.20 -10.49 -11.53
C ILE A 157 -5.76 -11.00 -10.20
N LEU A 158 -5.66 -12.30 -9.93
CA LEU A 158 -6.02 -12.90 -8.65
C LEU A 158 -5.27 -12.25 -7.49
N SER A 159 -3.95 -12.09 -7.60
CA SER A 159 -3.14 -11.42 -6.58
C SER A 159 -3.56 -9.97 -6.36
N LEU A 160 -3.86 -9.23 -7.43
CA LEU A 160 -4.37 -7.86 -7.30
C LEU A 160 -5.75 -7.82 -6.61
N VAL A 161 -6.67 -8.70 -7.01
CA VAL A 161 -8.02 -8.76 -6.43
C VAL A 161 -7.97 -9.18 -4.96
N GLN A 162 -7.04 -10.04 -4.55
CA GLN A 162 -6.78 -10.37 -3.15
C GLN A 162 -6.39 -9.13 -2.33
N ILE A 163 -5.54 -8.25 -2.88
CA ILE A 163 -5.20 -6.96 -2.26
C ILE A 163 -6.46 -6.09 -2.08
N ILE A 164 -7.29 -5.97 -3.11
CA ILE A 164 -8.55 -5.21 -3.03
C ILE A 164 -9.47 -5.79 -1.94
N ARG A 165 -9.61 -7.12 -1.90
CA ARG A 165 -10.44 -7.83 -0.93
C ARG A 165 -9.96 -7.68 0.51
N GLN A 166 -8.65 -7.61 0.74
CA GLN A 166 -8.07 -7.34 2.05
C GLN A 166 -8.39 -5.90 2.52
N CYS A 167 -8.49 -4.96 1.60
CA CYS A 167 -8.87 -3.58 1.89
C CYS A 167 -10.39 -3.37 2.00
N ALA A 168 -11.22 -4.36 1.66
CA ALA A 168 -12.66 -4.19 1.54
C ALA A 168 -13.41 -4.66 2.79
N LEU A 169 -14.32 -3.82 3.29
CA LEU A 169 -15.45 -4.27 4.11
C LEU A 169 -16.52 -4.90 3.23
N ALA A 170 -17.33 -5.80 3.80
CA ALA A 170 -18.49 -6.40 3.15
C ALA A 170 -19.62 -5.37 2.97
N ARG A 171 -19.42 -4.46 2.02
CA ARG A 171 -20.31 -3.36 1.64
C ARG A 171 -20.46 -3.32 0.11
N PRO A 172 -21.50 -2.65 -0.42
CA PRO A 172 -21.66 -2.48 -1.86
C PRO A 172 -20.40 -1.87 -2.50
N LEU A 173 -19.88 -2.53 -3.53
CA LEU A 173 -18.62 -2.16 -4.16
C LEU A 173 -18.73 -2.26 -5.69
N LEU A 174 -18.37 -1.18 -6.36
CA LEU A 174 -18.17 -1.14 -7.80
C LEU A 174 -16.69 -1.34 -8.13
N ILE A 175 -16.37 -2.31 -8.98
CA ILE A 175 -15.03 -2.52 -9.52
C ILE A 175 -15.08 -2.26 -11.02
N CYS A 176 -14.40 -1.20 -11.47
CA CYS A 176 -14.28 -0.86 -12.89
C CYS A 176 -12.92 -1.30 -13.44
N VAL A 177 -12.95 -2.08 -14.51
CA VAL A 177 -11.76 -2.69 -15.13
C VAL A 177 -11.81 -2.55 -16.65
N ASP A 178 -10.71 -2.87 -17.31
CA ASP A 178 -10.67 -2.99 -18.76
C ASP A 178 -11.44 -4.25 -19.24
N GLY A 179 -11.38 -4.51 -20.55
CA GLY A 179 -12.08 -5.66 -21.15
C GLY A 179 -11.49 -7.03 -20.83
N PHE A 180 -10.48 -7.15 -19.96
CA PHE A 180 -9.81 -8.42 -19.72
C PHE A 180 -10.66 -9.36 -18.86
N ILE A 181 -11.00 -10.53 -19.43
CA ILE A 181 -11.95 -11.48 -18.83
C ILE A 181 -11.51 -12.02 -17.46
N ALA A 182 -10.19 -12.09 -17.21
CA ALA A 182 -9.62 -12.59 -15.96
C ALA A 182 -10.09 -11.79 -14.72
N TYR A 183 -10.43 -10.50 -14.87
CA TYR A 183 -10.95 -9.70 -13.76
C TYR A 183 -12.28 -10.22 -13.23
N VAL A 184 -13.21 -10.61 -14.11
CA VAL A 184 -14.54 -11.08 -13.69
C VAL A 184 -14.40 -12.36 -12.87
N GLN A 185 -13.63 -13.32 -13.37
CA GLN A 185 -13.38 -14.60 -12.70
C GLN A 185 -12.65 -14.41 -11.36
N ALA A 186 -11.61 -13.59 -11.33
CA ALA A 186 -10.85 -13.32 -10.12
C ALA A 186 -11.72 -12.65 -9.03
N VAL A 187 -12.53 -11.66 -9.39
CA VAL A 187 -13.46 -11.00 -8.46
C VAL A 187 -14.47 -12.00 -7.90
N GLN A 188 -15.09 -12.80 -8.77
CA GLN A 188 -16.05 -13.82 -8.35
C GLN A 188 -15.44 -14.86 -7.42
N LEU A 189 -14.18 -15.23 -7.62
CA LEU A 189 -13.50 -16.24 -6.80
C LEU A 189 -13.05 -15.69 -5.44
N VAL A 190 -12.57 -14.44 -5.41
CA VAL A 190 -11.97 -13.83 -4.21
C VAL A 190 -13.01 -13.16 -3.29
N PHE A 191 -14.06 -12.55 -3.83
CA PHE A 191 -15.10 -11.87 -3.02
C PHE A 191 -16.12 -12.86 -2.46
N ARG A 192 -15.62 -13.75 -1.60
CA ARG A 192 -16.38 -14.73 -0.84
C ARG A 192 -16.01 -14.66 0.64
N SER A 193 -16.90 -15.13 1.50
CA SER A 193 -16.66 -15.32 2.92
C SER A 193 -17.03 -16.74 3.34
N PRO A 194 -16.31 -17.34 4.31
CA PRO A 194 -16.71 -18.62 4.87
C PRO A 194 -18.05 -18.48 5.60
N LEU A 195 -19.00 -19.37 5.31
CA LEU A 195 -20.23 -19.56 6.06
C LEU A 195 -19.99 -20.64 7.12
N PRO A 196 -19.91 -20.29 8.41
CA PRO A 196 -19.68 -21.26 9.47
C PRO A 196 -20.84 -22.26 9.54
N SER A 197 -20.56 -23.55 9.42
CA SER A 197 -21.57 -24.62 9.47
C SER A 197 -21.61 -25.36 10.81
N GLY A 198 -20.75 -24.99 11.77
CA GLY A 198 -20.59 -25.69 13.05
C GLY A 198 -19.95 -27.09 12.97
N LYS A 199 -19.75 -27.62 11.76
CA LYS A 199 -19.15 -28.95 11.52
C LYS A 199 -17.62 -28.85 11.37
N ARG A 200 -16.92 -29.92 11.74
CA ARG A 200 -15.47 -30.06 11.46
C ARG A 200 -15.27 -30.15 9.95
N GLY A 201 -14.43 -29.29 9.39
CA GLY A 201 -14.08 -29.28 7.97
C GLY A 201 -13.91 -27.87 7.41
N ARG A 202 -13.60 -27.79 6.10
CA ARG A 202 -13.51 -26.50 5.39
C ARG A 202 -14.92 -25.93 5.23
N PRO A 203 -15.20 -24.70 5.71
CA PRO A 203 -16.51 -24.09 5.55
C PRO A 203 -16.81 -23.79 4.08
N TRP A 204 -18.09 -23.81 3.72
CA TRP A 204 -18.57 -23.38 2.42
C TRP A 204 -18.33 -21.88 2.24
N LEU A 205 -17.96 -21.47 1.03
CA LEU A 205 -17.74 -20.06 0.72
C LEU A 205 -18.97 -19.48 0.04
N ILE A 206 -19.50 -18.39 0.58
CA ILE A 206 -20.62 -17.63 0.00
C ILE A 206 -20.11 -16.34 -0.63
N SER A 207 -20.64 -16.01 -1.81
CA SER A 207 -20.33 -14.76 -2.51
C SER A 207 -20.90 -13.55 -1.78
N TRP A 208 -20.23 -12.41 -1.89
CA TRP A 208 -20.75 -11.15 -1.39
C TRP A 208 -21.89 -10.65 -2.31
N PRO A 209 -23.07 -10.29 -1.76
CA PRO A 209 -24.27 -10.04 -2.57
C PRO A 209 -24.22 -8.75 -3.41
N ASP A 210 -23.38 -7.77 -3.07
CA ASP A 210 -23.37 -6.43 -3.69
C ASP A 210 -22.04 -6.06 -4.36
N ILE A 211 -21.45 -7.02 -5.10
CA ILE A 211 -20.26 -6.78 -5.91
C ILE A 211 -20.66 -6.52 -7.37
N HIS A 212 -20.44 -5.27 -7.80
CA HIS A 212 -20.74 -4.79 -9.14
C HIS A 212 -19.45 -4.69 -9.96
N ILE A 213 -19.45 -5.22 -11.19
CA ILE A 213 -18.27 -5.21 -12.06
C ILE A 213 -18.62 -4.45 -13.34
N GLY A 214 -17.98 -3.30 -13.53
CA GLY A 214 -18.05 -2.52 -14.77
C GLY A 214 -16.87 -2.83 -15.68
N GLN A 215 -17.12 -3.04 -16.97
CA GLN A 215 -16.08 -3.21 -17.97
C GLN A 215 -16.09 -2.06 -18.98
N VAL A 216 -14.90 -1.54 -19.26
CA VAL A 216 -14.64 -0.56 -20.31
C VAL A 216 -13.88 -1.25 -21.43
N VAL A 217 -14.60 -1.66 -22.47
CA VAL A 217 -14.03 -2.38 -23.61
C VAL A 217 -13.69 -1.39 -24.72
N LYS A 218 -12.41 -1.27 -25.02
CA LYS A 218 -11.90 -0.37 -26.08
C LYS A 218 -11.77 -1.15 -27.38
N ARG A 219 -12.43 -0.70 -28.45
CA ARG A 219 -12.23 -1.23 -29.81
C ARG A 219 -11.11 -0.44 -30.48
N TYR A 220 -10.17 -1.17 -31.08
CA TYR A 220 -9.02 -0.57 -31.75
C TYR A 220 -9.05 -0.82 -33.25
N GLN A 221 -8.68 0.20 -34.02
CA GLN A 221 -8.39 0.11 -35.45
C GLN A 221 -7.09 0.88 -35.71
N GLY A 222 -6.11 0.26 -36.38
CA GLY A 222 -4.84 0.93 -36.70
C GLY A 222 -4.10 1.52 -35.48
N LYS A 223 -4.13 0.82 -34.33
CA LYS A 223 -3.54 1.26 -33.03
C LYS A 223 -4.21 2.50 -32.40
N ARG A 224 -5.35 2.96 -32.92
CA ARG A 224 -6.18 4.02 -32.33
C ARG A 224 -7.44 3.42 -31.73
N VAL A 225 -7.90 4.00 -30.61
CA VAL A 225 -9.21 3.65 -30.04
C VAL A 225 -10.26 4.31 -30.92
N VAL A 226 -11.13 3.49 -31.51
CA VAL A 226 -12.22 3.97 -32.39
C VAL A 226 -13.58 3.96 -31.69
N ASP A 227 -13.75 3.10 -30.69
CA ASP A 227 -14.97 3.01 -29.92
C ASP A 227 -14.68 2.52 -28.48
N VAL A 228 -15.57 2.89 -27.56
CA VAL A 228 -15.51 2.50 -26.15
C VAL A 228 -16.88 2.00 -25.71
N THR A 229 -17.03 0.68 -25.68
CA THR A 229 -18.21 0.01 -25.15
C THR A 229 -18.11 -0.10 -23.64
N ARG A 230 -19.15 0.31 -22.92
CA ARG A 230 -19.24 0.22 -21.45
C ARG A 230 -20.36 -0.74 -21.11
N ARG A 231 -20.07 -1.76 -20.30
CA ARG A 231 -21.08 -2.74 -19.91
C ARG A 231 -20.90 -3.17 -18.47
N MET A 232 -22.00 -3.59 -17.85
CA MET A 232 -21.97 -4.32 -16.58
C MET A 232 -21.67 -5.79 -16.88
N ALA A 233 -20.59 -6.31 -16.30
CA ALA A 233 -20.28 -7.74 -16.34
C ALA A 233 -20.95 -8.51 -15.21
N GLN A 234 -21.22 -7.85 -14.07
CA GLN A 234 -21.92 -8.43 -12.93
C GLN A 234 -22.61 -7.33 -12.11
N GLY A 235 -23.79 -7.65 -11.57
CA GLY A 235 -24.50 -6.82 -10.60
C GLY A 235 -25.44 -5.78 -11.23
N CYS A 236 -26.11 -5.02 -10.35
CA CYS A 236 -27.14 -4.05 -10.71
C CYS A 236 -26.57 -2.73 -11.29
N PRO A 237 -26.99 -2.31 -12.50
CA PRO A 237 -26.57 -1.02 -13.09
C PRO A 237 -26.97 0.21 -12.25
N GLN A 238 -28.14 0.19 -11.62
CA GLN A 238 -28.64 1.30 -10.80
C GLN A 238 -27.78 1.47 -9.54
N ALA A 239 -27.42 0.36 -8.87
CA ALA A 239 -26.51 0.38 -7.73
C ALA A 239 -25.10 0.85 -8.14
N ALA A 240 -24.60 0.39 -9.29
CA ALA A 240 -23.33 0.87 -9.85
C ALA A 240 -23.37 2.39 -10.11
N GLN A 241 -24.48 2.92 -10.62
CA GLN A 241 -24.64 4.36 -10.84
C GLN A 241 -24.67 5.15 -9.52
N ALA A 242 -25.32 4.62 -8.48
CA ALA A 242 -25.31 5.22 -7.14
C ALA A 242 -23.88 5.24 -6.55
N LEU A 243 -23.11 4.16 -6.70
CA LEU A 243 -21.71 4.09 -6.26
C LEU A 243 -20.80 5.03 -7.06
N LEU A 244 -21.04 5.18 -8.37
CA LEU A 244 -20.34 6.18 -9.19
C LEU A 244 -20.60 7.60 -8.68
N ALA A 245 -21.85 7.94 -8.37
CA ALA A 245 -22.21 9.24 -7.84
C ALA A 245 -21.58 9.49 -6.46
N LYS A 246 -21.71 8.52 -5.53
CA LYS A 246 -21.15 8.58 -4.17
C LYS A 246 -19.63 8.79 -4.18
N SER A 247 -18.93 8.08 -5.05
CA SER A 247 -17.46 8.14 -5.15
C SER A 247 -16.94 9.33 -5.98
N HIS A 248 -17.82 10.19 -6.51
CA HIS A 248 -17.48 11.19 -7.52
C HIS A 248 -16.71 10.59 -8.71
N GLY A 249 -17.05 9.34 -9.07
CA GLY A 249 -16.42 8.54 -10.11
C GLY A 249 -16.77 8.94 -11.54
N GLY A 250 -17.62 9.95 -11.72
CA GLY A 250 -18.16 10.40 -13.00
C GLY A 250 -19.56 9.85 -13.27
N THR A 251 -20.11 10.16 -14.45
CA THR A 251 -21.49 9.79 -14.82
C THR A 251 -21.61 8.45 -15.55
N LYS A 252 -20.48 7.92 -16.05
CA LYS A 252 -20.40 6.67 -16.81
C LYS A 252 -19.25 5.80 -16.28
N LEU A 253 -19.36 4.49 -16.47
CA LEU A 253 -18.26 3.55 -16.20
C LEU A 253 -16.99 3.98 -16.96
N ASN A 254 -15.87 4.07 -16.24
CA ASN A 254 -14.60 4.52 -16.77
C ASN A 254 -13.44 3.92 -15.96
N THR A 255 -12.23 4.07 -16.51
CA THR A 255 -10.96 3.68 -15.89
C THR A 255 -10.01 4.88 -15.75
N ALA A 256 -10.55 6.10 -15.78
CA ALA A 256 -9.74 7.33 -15.88
C ALA A 256 -8.86 7.58 -14.64
N PHE A 257 -9.26 7.07 -13.47
CA PHE A 257 -8.57 7.28 -12.21
C PHE A 257 -7.33 6.38 -12.13
N ILE A 258 -7.48 5.10 -12.50
CA ILE A 258 -6.34 4.19 -12.58
C ILE A 258 -5.42 4.56 -13.75
N GLU A 259 -5.96 5.05 -14.87
CA GLU A 259 -5.15 5.57 -15.98
C GLU A 259 -4.31 6.78 -15.57
N ARG A 260 -4.87 7.70 -14.77
CA ARG A 260 -4.12 8.83 -14.20
C ARG A 260 -3.04 8.36 -13.23
N LEU A 261 -3.34 7.39 -12.37
CA LEU A 261 -2.33 6.80 -11.49
C LEU A 261 -1.20 6.14 -12.29
N ASN A 262 -1.55 5.37 -13.32
CA ASN A 262 -0.60 4.76 -14.24
C ASN A 262 0.29 5.82 -14.92
N ALA A 263 -0.25 6.99 -15.25
CA ALA A 263 0.53 8.11 -15.77
C ALA A 263 1.52 8.65 -14.72
N THR A 264 1.11 8.82 -13.46
CA THR A 264 1.99 9.22 -12.35
C THR A 264 3.13 8.22 -12.13
N PHE A 265 2.85 6.92 -12.13
CA PHE A 265 3.89 5.90 -12.00
C PHE A 265 4.83 5.91 -13.21
N ARG A 266 4.30 6.14 -14.43
CA ARG A 266 5.13 6.28 -15.64
C ARG A 266 6.04 7.50 -15.61
N SER A 267 5.59 8.62 -15.06
CA SER A 267 6.45 9.81 -14.94
C SER A 267 7.56 9.62 -13.92
N ARG A 268 7.34 8.77 -12.91
CA ARG A 268 8.32 8.49 -11.84
C ARG A 268 9.22 7.29 -12.13
N LEU A 269 8.84 6.37 -13.00
CA LEU A 269 9.63 5.18 -13.31
C LEU A 269 9.82 5.00 -14.80
N ALA A 270 11.02 5.33 -15.28
CA ALA A 270 11.36 5.32 -16.70
C ALA A 270 11.13 3.96 -17.39
N VAL A 271 11.20 2.83 -16.67
CA VAL A 271 10.94 1.49 -17.22
C VAL A 271 9.46 1.20 -17.51
N LEU A 272 8.54 2.00 -16.95
CA LEU A 272 7.10 1.92 -17.22
C LEU A 272 6.67 2.73 -18.45
N VAL A 273 7.53 3.64 -18.92
CA VAL A 273 7.26 4.52 -20.05
C VAL A 273 7.25 3.71 -21.35
N ARG A 274 6.16 3.83 -22.12
CA ARG A 274 5.90 3.00 -23.33
C ARG A 274 7.03 3.04 -24.36
N ARG A 275 7.59 4.22 -24.65
CA ARG A 275 8.65 4.44 -25.66
C ARG A 275 10.01 4.80 -25.03
N SER A 276 10.29 4.27 -23.83
CA SER A 276 11.58 4.46 -23.19
C SER A 276 12.62 3.43 -23.67
N ARG A 277 13.90 3.85 -23.60
CA ARG A 277 15.09 3.00 -23.73
C ARG A 277 15.48 2.33 -22.41
N ALA A 278 14.89 2.75 -21.28
CA ALA A 278 15.14 2.15 -19.99
C ALA A 278 14.54 0.74 -19.91
N LEU A 279 15.34 -0.21 -19.42
CA LEU A 279 14.95 -1.61 -19.26
C LEU A 279 15.23 -2.03 -17.82
N ILE A 280 14.29 -2.75 -17.20
CA ILE A 280 14.56 -3.38 -15.93
C ILE A 280 15.42 -4.63 -16.13
N ARG A 281 16.60 -4.67 -15.52
CA ARG A 281 17.52 -5.82 -15.59
C ARG A 281 17.14 -6.88 -14.56
N ASN A 282 16.91 -6.46 -13.33
CA ASN A 282 16.53 -7.30 -12.20
C ASN A 282 15.03 -7.08 -11.86
N PRO A 283 14.11 -8.00 -12.22
CA PRO A 283 12.68 -7.86 -11.94
C PRO A 283 12.34 -7.61 -10.47
N GLN A 284 13.15 -8.13 -9.56
CA GLN A 284 12.93 -8.07 -8.11
C GLN A 284 13.01 -6.63 -7.58
N THR A 285 13.66 -5.71 -8.28
CA THR A 285 13.72 -4.30 -7.87
C THR A 285 12.44 -3.52 -8.17
N LEU A 286 11.54 -4.07 -9.02
CA LEU A 286 10.31 -3.39 -9.40
C LEU A 286 9.33 -3.26 -8.22
N GLU A 287 9.24 -4.29 -7.38
CA GLU A 287 8.31 -4.30 -6.26
C GLU A 287 8.68 -3.27 -5.18
N PRO A 288 9.93 -3.22 -4.67
CA PRO A 288 10.36 -2.16 -3.76
C PRO A 288 10.12 -0.75 -4.33
N LEU A 289 10.45 -0.53 -5.61
CA LEU A 289 10.24 0.76 -6.28
C LEU A 289 8.76 1.15 -6.38
N MET A 290 7.89 0.19 -6.73
CA MET A 290 6.46 0.39 -6.78
C MET A 290 5.92 0.84 -5.41
N TYR A 291 6.32 0.16 -4.33
CA TYR A 291 5.87 0.52 -2.98
C TYR A 291 6.44 1.85 -2.50
N LEU A 292 7.72 2.17 -2.79
CA LEU A 292 8.27 3.49 -2.50
C LEU A 292 7.44 4.60 -3.16
N MET A 293 7.19 4.49 -4.47
CA MET A 293 6.42 5.48 -5.22
C MET A 293 4.97 5.56 -4.75
N GLY A 294 4.36 4.41 -4.46
CA GLY A 294 2.99 4.31 -3.97
C GLY A 294 2.80 4.93 -2.59
N CYS A 295 3.72 4.69 -1.66
CA CYS A 295 3.71 5.32 -0.33
C CYS A 295 3.94 6.83 -0.41
N VAL A 296 4.92 7.28 -1.20
CA VAL A 296 5.14 8.72 -1.40
C VAL A 296 3.94 9.39 -2.08
N TYR A 297 3.28 8.69 -3.02
CA TYR A 297 2.02 9.15 -3.60
C TYR A 297 0.89 9.25 -2.56
N ASN A 298 0.69 8.21 -1.74
CA ASN A 298 -0.40 8.16 -0.76
C ASN A 298 -0.21 9.13 0.41
N PHE A 299 0.98 9.21 0.99
CA PHE A 299 1.23 9.88 2.27
C PHE A 299 1.90 11.26 2.14
N CYS A 300 2.75 11.45 1.13
CA CYS A 300 3.56 12.67 1.00
C CYS A 300 3.10 13.62 -0.12
N THR A 301 2.42 13.10 -1.15
CA THR A 301 2.03 13.90 -2.32
C THR A 301 0.60 14.43 -2.18
N THR A 302 0.42 15.74 -2.24
CA THR A 302 -0.90 16.38 -2.26
C THR A 302 -1.61 16.16 -3.60
N HIS A 303 -2.92 15.95 -3.57
CA HIS A 303 -3.72 15.77 -4.78
C HIS A 303 -4.70 16.93 -4.96
N GLN A 304 -4.63 17.62 -6.12
CA GLN A 304 -5.42 18.83 -6.37
C GLN A 304 -6.93 18.61 -6.29
N SER A 305 -7.43 17.42 -6.69
CA SER A 305 -8.87 17.11 -6.63
C SER A 305 -9.37 16.74 -5.24
N LEU A 306 -8.49 16.57 -4.26
CA LEU A 306 -8.85 16.25 -2.88
C LEU A 306 -8.83 17.48 -1.97
N ARG A 307 -8.48 18.65 -2.51
CA ARG A 307 -8.43 19.89 -1.75
C ARG A 307 -9.82 20.27 -1.27
N LEU A 308 -9.90 20.74 -0.03
CA LEU A 308 -11.14 21.25 0.56
C LEU A 308 -11.13 22.78 0.58
N LYS A 309 -12.30 23.40 0.36
CA LYS A 309 -12.47 24.83 0.59
C LYS A 309 -12.70 25.06 2.08
N LEU A 310 -11.79 25.77 2.73
CA LEU A 310 -11.95 26.26 4.09
C LEU A 310 -12.33 27.73 4.02
N TRP A 311 -13.55 28.06 4.42
CA TRP A 311 -14.02 29.44 4.49
C TRP A 311 -13.35 30.17 5.65
N VAL A 312 -12.81 31.36 5.38
CA VAL A 312 -12.15 32.23 6.36
C VAL A 312 -12.87 33.58 6.31
N GLY A 313 -13.73 33.82 7.30
CA GLY A 313 -14.65 34.96 7.31
C GLY A 313 -15.78 34.83 6.28
N CYS A 314 -16.49 35.94 6.03
CA CYS A 314 -17.66 35.97 5.16
C CYS A 314 -17.34 36.06 3.66
N HIS A 315 -16.11 36.42 3.27
CA HIS A 315 -15.75 36.77 1.88
C HIS A 315 -14.54 36.01 1.32
N GLY A 316 -13.91 35.13 2.09
CA GLY A 316 -12.68 34.45 1.69
C GLY A 316 -12.74 32.93 1.88
N PHE A 317 -12.04 32.19 1.02
CA PHE A 317 -11.74 30.79 1.28
C PHE A 317 -10.29 30.48 0.95
N ARG A 318 -9.71 29.51 1.68
CA ARG A 318 -8.39 28.95 1.42
C ARG A 318 -8.54 27.49 1.04
N TRP A 319 -7.74 27.04 0.07
CA TRP A 319 -7.64 25.63 -0.26
C TRP A 319 -6.76 24.90 0.74
N VAL A 320 -7.33 23.93 1.43
CA VAL A 320 -6.59 23.00 2.29
C VAL A 320 -6.14 21.83 1.44
N GLN A 321 -4.82 21.60 1.41
CA GLN A 321 -4.20 20.51 0.66
C GLN A 321 -4.42 19.18 1.39
N ARG A 322 -4.70 18.12 0.64
CA ARG A 322 -4.86 16.76 1.17
C ARG A 322 -4.10 15.75 0.32
N THR A 323 -3.51 14.77 0.96
CA THR A 323 -2.99 13.56 0.30
C THR A 323 -4.10 12.49 0.23
N PRO A 324 -3.95 11.46 -0.60
CA PRO A 324 -4.85 10.31 -0.60
C PRO A 324 -5.01 9.65 0.79
N ALA A 325 -3.93 9.58 1.59
CA ALA A 325 -3.99 9.04 2.94
C ALA A 325 -4.85 9.89 3.88
N ILE A 326 -4.76 11.22 3.82
CA ILE A 326 -5.65 12.11 4.58
C ILE A 326 -7.09 11.99 4.10
N ALA A 327 -7.31 11.86 2.78
CA ALA A 327 -8.64 11.62 2.22
C ALA A 327 -9.27 10.32 2.71
N ALA A 328 -8.48 9.28 2.87
CA ALA A 328 -8.88 7.98 3.39
C ALA A 328 -8.92 7.87 4.93
N GLY A 329 -8.57 8.94 5.66
CA GLY A 329 -8.55 8.95 7.12
C GLY A 329 -7.43 8.10 7.74
N LEU A 330 -6.36 7.82 6.99
CA LEU A 330 -5.20 7.05 7.48
C LEU A 330 -4.22 7.90 8.29
N THR A 331 -4.24 9.23 8.08
CA THR A 331 -3.44 10.20 8.82
C THR A 331 -4.14 11.56 8.80
N ASP A 332 -3.76 12.43 9.72
CA ASP A 332 -4.27 13.77 9.94
C ASP A 332 -3.39 14.88 9.33
N HIS A 333 -2.18 14.56 8.88
CA HIS A 333 -1.24 15.52 8.28
C HIS A 333 -0.52 14.96 7.05
N ILE A 334 0.14 15.85 6.30
CA ILE A 334 0.93 15.48 5.13
C ILE A 334 2.29 15.01 5.65
N TRP A 335 2.67 13.77 5.35
CA TRP A 335 3.94 13.23 5.81
C TRP A 335 5.10 13.74 4.96
N THR A 336 6.22 14.01 5.60
CA THR A 336 7.51 14.11 4.90
C THR A 336 8.02 12.71 4.51
N VAL A 337 8.91 12.63 3.52
CA VAL A 337 9.59 11.36 3.19
C VAL A 337 10.38 10.85 4.41
N LYS A 338 10.96 11.75 5.21
CA LYS A 338 11.66 11.40 6.45
C LYS A 338 10.71 10.72 7.45
N GLU A 339 9.53 11.28 7.68
CA GLU A 339 8.51 10.69 8.56
C GLU A 339 8.06 9.32 8.05
N LEU A 340 7.81 9.17 6.75
CA LEU A 340 7.47 7.89 6.14
C LEU A 340 8.54 6.82 6.39
N LEU A 341 9.82 7.17 6.23
CA LEU A 341 10.93 6.23 6.44
C LEU A 341 11.25 5.99 7.92
N LEU A 342 10.89 6.92 8.81
CA LEU A 342 11.01 6.76 10.26
C LEU A 342 9.81 6.06 10.88
N PHE A 343 8.68 5.93 10.17
CA PHE A 343 7.51 5.24 10.66
C PHE A 343 7.85 3.77 10.95
N ARG A 344 7.60 3.32 12.18
CA ARG A 344 7.95 1.95 12.61
C ARG A 344 6.70 1.11 12.73
N ILE A 345 6.73 -0.04 12.08
CA ILE A 345 5.64 -1.01 12.12
C ILE A 345 5.78 -1.85 13.40
N PRO A 346 4.81 -1.83 14.33
CA PRO A 346 4.84 -2.70 15.49
C PRO A 346 4.75 -4.17 15.04
N PRO A 347 5.55 -5.08 15.62
CA PRO A 347 5.38 -6.50 15.36
C PRO A 347 3.97 -6.93 15.80
N PRO A 348 3.41 -8.00 15.19
CA PRO A 348 2.09 -8.47 15.55
C PRO A 348 2.01 -8.80 17.03
N GLY A 349 0.84 -8.57 17.63
CA GLY A 349 0.59 -8.86 19.04
C GLY A 349 1.04 -10.26 19.44
N TRP A 350 1.47 -10.42 20.69
CA TRP A 350 1.88 -11.73 21.19
C TRP A 350 0.72 -12.72 21.11
N GLN A 351 0.90 -13.78 20.32
CA GLN A 351 -0.10 -14.81 20.16
C GLN A 351 0.06 -15.85 21.27
N LEU A 352 -1.08 -16.27 21.81
CA LEU A 352 -1.17 -17.35 22.78
C LEU A 352 -0.52 -18.63 22.23
N PRO A 353 0.50 -19.18 22.90
CA PRO A 353 1.00 -20.51 22.57
C PRO A 353 -0.15 -21.51 22.65
N LYS A 354 -0.26 -22.38 21.63
CA LYS A 354 -1.19 -23.51 21.67
C LYS A 354 -0.70 -24.46 22.77
N HIS A 355 -1.45 -24.50 23.87
CA HIS A 355 -1.10 -25.25 25.06
C HIS A 355 -2.09 -26.42 25.25
N ARG A 356 -1.59 -27.63 25.51
CA ARG A 356 -2.41 -28.77 25.95
C ARG A 356 -2.27 -28.94 27.46
N GLY A 357 -3.39 -29.04 28.18
CA GLY A 357 -3.41 -29.16 29.64
C GLY A 357 -3.50 -27.82 30.39
N ARG A 358 -3.42 -27.88 31.72
CA ARG A 358 -3.62 -26.72 32.63
C ARG A 358 -2.44 -25.75 32.53
N ARG A 359 -2.72 -24.49 32.21
CA ARG A 359 -1.72 -23.41 32.19
C ARG A 359 -1.24 -23.04 33.60
N SER A 360 0.04 -22.71 33.71
CA SER A 360 0.64 -22.19 34.94
C SER A 360 0.07 -20.82 35.32
N GLN A 361 0.18 -20.41 36.59
CA GLN A 361 -0.28 -19.09 37.03
C GLN A 361 0.54 -17.95 36.39
N ALA A 362 1.85 -18.16 36.20
CA ALA A 362 2.72 -17.19 35.53
C ALA A 362 2.32 -16.96 34.07
N GLU A 363 1.98 -18.03 33.35
CA GLU A 363 1.49 -17.92 31.97
C GLU A 363 0.14 -17.21 31.92
N LYS A 364 -0.80 -17.54 32.82
CA LYS A 364 -2.08 -16.82 32.92
C LYS A 364 -1.90 -15.33 33.16
N ALA A 365 -0.99 -14.94 34.06
CA ALA A 365 -0.70 -13.52 34.32
C ALA A 365 -0.14 -12.80 33.09
N LEU A 366 0.75 -13.43 32.32
CA LEU A 366 1.25 -12.88 31.06
C LEU A 366 0.15 -12.70 30.01
N ILE A 367 -0.76 -13.68 29.92
CA ILE A 367 -1.90 -13.63 29.00
C ILE A 367 -2.82 -12.47 29.37
N THR A 368 -3.24 -12.37 30.63
CA THR A 368 -4.08 -11.28 31.13
C THR A 368 -3.45 -9.92 30.83
N LYS A 369 -2.12 -9.81 30.94
CA LYS A 369 -1.42 -8.54 30.76
C LYS A 369 -1.14 -8.18 29.30
N TRP A 370 -0.90 -9.14 28.41
CA TRP A 370 -0.34 -8.86 27.08
C TRP A 370 -1.14 -9.38 25.88
N CYS A 371 -2.15 -10.24 26.08
CA CYS A 371 -2.98 -10.80 24.99
C CYS A 371 -4.25 -10.01 24.67
N ILE A 372 -4.37 -8.77 25.15
CA ILE A 372 -5.48 -7.86 24.81
C ILE A 372 -5.25 -7.23 23.44
#